data_AF-A0A9D0VLG9-F1
#
_entry.id   AF-A0A9D0VLG9-F1
#
_cell.length_a   1.000
_cell.length_b   1.000
_cell.length_c   1.000
_cell.angle_alpha   90.00
_cell.angle_beta   90.00
_cell.angle_gamma   90.00
#
_symmetry.space_group_name_H-M   'P 1'
#
loop_
_entity.id
_entity.type
_entity.pdbx_description
1 polymer ?
#
loop_
_entity_poly.entity_id
_entity_poly.type
_entity_poly.pdbx_seq_one_letter_code
_entity_poly.pdbx_strand_id
1 'polypeptide(L)'
;MSPSPPSPRGPPPQTVEIVIEVPRGGWLKPSSTGELDYVSPLPCPFNYGCVPALPSGDGDPLDAVLLGPSRARGHRQQARVWGIVRFLDAGQIDDKLICAQHPPTRRQRWLVSSFFTVYARAKGALNRLRGRHGPTRMLGLELIE
;
A
#
# COMPACT_ATOMS: atom_id res chain seq x y z
N MET A 1 12.11 26.31 -1.20
CA MET A 1 12.26 24.91 -1.65
C MET A 1 12.55 24.07 -0.42
N SER A 2 11.54 23.43 0.17
CA SER A 2 11.78 22.52 1.31
C SER A 2 12.34 21.21 0.78
N PRO A 3 13.40 20.66 1.38
CA PRO A 3 13.92 19.37 0.96
C PRO A 3 12.88 18.30 1.26
N SER A 4 12.60 17.43 0.28
CA SER A 4 11.79 16.23 0.47
C SER A 4 12.40 15.37 1.59
N PRO A 5 11.57 14.76 2.48
CA PRO A 5 12.10 13.88 3.50
C PRO A 5 12.87 12.72 2.86
N PRO A 6 13.98 12.26 3.48
CA PRO A 6 14.75 11.15 2.95
C PRO A 6 13.87 9.90 2.94
N SER A 7 13.73 9.29 1.76
CA SER A 7 13.24 7.92 1.63
C SER A 7 14.02 7.01 2.59
N PRO A 8 13.41 6.01 3.23
CA PRO A 8 14.13 5.13 4.16
C PRO A 8 15.32 4.50 3.41
N ARG A 9 16.54 4.91 3.80
CA ARG A 9 17.79 4.51 3.16
C ARG A 9 18.17 3.13 3.65
N GLY A 10 17.74 2.12 2.91
CA GLY A 10 18.13 0.72 3.09
C GLY A 10 17.12 -0.21 2.42
N PRO A 11 17.53 -1.42 1.99
CA PRO A 11 16.56 -2.43 1.57
C PRO A 11 15.59 -2.70 2.73
N PRO A 12 14.28 -2.86 2.48
CA PRO A 12 13.36 -3.18 3.55
C PRO A 12 13.74 -4.51 4.20
N PRO A 13 13.43 -4.70 5.49
CA PRO A 13 13.71 -5.97 6.17
C PRO A 13 13.06 -7.13 5.40
N GLN A 14 13.74 -8.28 5.38
CA GLN A 14 13.27 -9.44 4.62
C GLN A 14 11.91 -9.95 5.10
N THR A 15 11.60 -9.78 6.39
CA THR A 15 10.33 -10.20 7.00
C THR A 15 9.79 -9.08 7.87
N VAL A 16 8.48 -8.86 7.81
CA VAL A 16 7.75 -7.83 8.57
C VAL A 16 6.49 -8.41 9.20
N GLU A 17 6.08 -7.83 10.33
CA GLU A 17 4.74 -8.03 10.87
C GLU A 17 3.76 -7.05 10.24
N ILE A 18 2.67 -7.57 9.69
CA ILE A 18 1.61 -6.78 9.06
C ILE A 18 0.36 -6.88 9.92
N VAL A 19 -0.28 -5.74 10.19
CA VAL A 19 -1.59 -5.68 10.83
C VAL A 19 -2.64 -5.42 9.77
N ILE A 20 -3.58 -6.35 9.59
CA ILE A 20 -4.60 -6.26 8.54
C ILE A 20 -5.66 -5.22 8.90
N GLU A 21 -5.88 -4.25 8.03
CA GLU A 21 -6.89 -3.20 8.18
C GLU A 21 -8.11 -3.46 7.29
N VAL A 22 -7.86 -3.96 6.08
CA VAL A 22 -8.88 -4.28 5.08
C VAL A 22 -8.70 -5.74 4.66
N PRO A 23 -9.62 -6.64 5.07
CA PRO A 23 -9.64 -8.01 4.57
C PRO A 23 -9.72 -8.05 3.05
N ARG A 24 -9.17 -9.11 2.44
CA ARG A 24 -9.36 -9.38 1.02
C ARG A 24 -10.84 -9.40 0.66
N GLY A 25 -11.20 -8.67 -0.39
CA GLY A 25 -12.58 -8.45 -0.85
C GLY A 25 -13.26 -7.24 -0.22
N GLY A 26 -12.60 -6.57 0.75
CA GLY A 26 -13.11 -5.36 1.38
C GLY A 26 -13.03 -4.14 0.47
N TRP A 27 -13.91 -3.17 0.75
CA TRP A 27 -14.09 -1.95 -0.04
C TRP A 27 -13.61 -0.68 0.69
N LEU A 28 -13.42 -0.75 2.00
CA LEU A 28 -13.25 0.41 2.87
C LEU A 28 -11.81 0.48 3.38
N LYS A 29 -11.09 1.57 3.09
CA LYS A 29 -9.85 1.94 3.81
C LYS A 29 -10.22 3.01 4.86
N PRO A 30 -10.17 2.68 6.16
CA PRO A 30 -10.27 3.69 7.22
C PRO A 30 -8.98 4.53 7.25
N SER A 31 -9.08 5.79 7.68
CA SER A 31 -7.94 6.65 8.01
C SER A 31 -7.25 6.17 9.29
N SER A 32 -6.04 6.68 9.53
CA SER A 32 -5.34 6.55 10.82
C SER A 32 -6.15 7.09 12.02
N THR A 33 -7.14 7.96 11.79
CA THR A 33 -8.05 8.51 12.81
C THR A 33 -9.36 7.71 12.99
N GLY A 34 -9.57 6.65 12.21
CA GLY A 34 -10.79 5.82 12.26
C GLY A 34 -11.97 6.34 11.45
N GLU A 35 -11.84 7.51 10.80
CA GLU A 35 -12.79 7.99 9.80
C GLU A 35 -12.63 7.22 8.49
N LEU A 36 -13.61 7.31 7.59
CA LEU A 36 -13.50 6.68 6.28
C LEU A 36 -12.59 7.51 5.35
N ASP A 37 -11.32 7.14 5.21
CA ASP A 37 -10.38 7.84 4.31
C ASP A 37 -10.74 7.64 2.83
N TYR A 38 -11.10 6.40 2.46
CA TYR A 38 -11.32 6.03 1.07
C TYR A 38 -12.24 4.80 0.89
N VAL A 39 -13.30 4.93 0.08
CA VAL A 39 -13.95 3.76 -0.53
C VAL A 39 -13.24 3.44 -1.83
N SER A 40 -12.66 2.26 -1.93
CA SER A 40 -12.10 1.78 -3.19
C SER A 40 -13.21 1.52 -4.20
N PRO A 41 -13.08 2.00 -5.46
CA PRO A 41 -14.07 1.74 -6.51
C PRO A 41 -14.15 0.26 -6.89
N LEU A 42 -13.17 -0.54 -6.46
CA LEU A 42 -13.09 -1.99 -6.65
C LEU A 42 -12.73 -2.66 -5.32
N PRO A 43 -13.25 -3.85 -5.01
CA PRO A 43 -12.86 -4.58 -3.81
C PRO A 43 -11.36 -4.88 -3.87
N CYS A 44 -10.65 -4.64 -2.76
CA CYS A 44 -9.22 -4.92 -2.70
C CYS A 44 -8.99 -6.43 -2.90
N PRO A 45 -8.27 -6.87 -3.95
CA PRO A 45 -8.08 -8.29 -4.20
C PRO A 45 -7.06 -8.95 -3.25
N PHE A 46 -6.53 -8.18 -2.29
CA PHE A 46 -5.52 -8.58 -1.32
C PHE A 46 -5.98 -8.17 0.09
N ASN A 47 -5.34 -8.73 1.12
CA ASN A 47 -5.47 -8.12 2.45
C ASN A 47 -4.59 -6.86 2.46
N TYR A 48 -5.13 -5.75 2.91
CA TYR A 48 -4.43 -4.48 3.04
C TYR A 48 -4.21 -4.17 4.52
N GLY A 49 -3.08 -3.56 4.85
CA GLY A 49 -2.79 -3.15 6.22
C GLY A 49 -1.54 -2.31 6.29
N CYS A 50 -0.93 -2.29 7.46
CA CYS A 50 0.28 -1.53 7.72
C CYS A 50 1.35 -2.37 8.43
N VAL A 51 2.59 -1.86 8.44
CA VAL A 51 3.73 -2.41 9.17
C VAL A 51 4.09 -1.43 10.30
N PRO A 52 3.63 -1.67 11.54
CA PRO A 52 3.81 -0.71 12.66
C PRO A 52 5.27 -0.38 12.98
N ALA A 53 6.19 -1.31 12.68
CA ALA A 53 7.61 -1.14 12.95
C ALA A 53 8.35 -0.28 11.91
N LEU A 54 7.71 0.07 10.80
CA LEU A 54 8.31 0.84 9.72
C LEU A 54 7.52 2.13 9.50
N PRO A 55 8.11 3.32 9.73
CA PRO A 55 7.45 4.57 9.41
C PRO A 55 7.49 4.85 7.90
N SER A 56 6.41 5.47 7.42
CA SER A 56 6.33 6.14 6.12
C SER A 56 6.97 7.54 6.21
N GLY A 57 7.03 8.25 5.08
CA GLY A 57 7.64 9.58 4.98
C GLY A 57 6.94 10.68 5.81
N ASP A 58 5.71 10.45 6.23
CA ASP A 58 4.89 11.32 7.07
C ASP A 58 4.81 10.86 8.54
N GLY A 59 5.46 9.74 8.89
CA GLY A 59 5.51 9.20 10.25
C GLY A 59 4.40 8.19 10.56
N ASP A 60 3.42 8.00 9.69
CA ASP A 60 2.42 6.93 9.82
C ASP A 60 3.06 5.56 9.51
N PRO A 61 2.51 4.45 10.02
CA PRO A 61 2.97 3.10 9.65
C PRO A 61 2.96 2.86 8.13
N LEU A 62 4.01 2.22 7.61
CA LEU A 62 4.14 1.93 6.18
C LEU A 62 3.04 0.97 5.70
N ASP A 63 2.36 1.33 4.62
CA ASP A 63 1.32 0.52 4.01
C ASP A 63 1.87 -0.80 3.45
N ALA A 64 1.07 -1.87 3.50
CA ALA A 64 1.42 -3.17 2.95
C ALA A 64 0.21 -3.92 2.37
N VAL A 65 0.46 -4.71 1.32
CA VAL A 65 -0.47 -5.72 0.80
C VAL A 65 0.03 -7.11 1.13
N LEU A 66 -0.82 -7.93 1.76
CA LEU A 66 -0.54 -9.33 2.03
C LEU A 66 -1.28 -10.21 1.00
N LEU A 67 -0.49 -10.89 0.18
CA LEU A 67 -0.98 -11.86 -0.80
C LEU A 67 -1.34 -13.19 -0.12
N GLY A 68 -2.55 -13.68 -0.38
CA GLY A 68 -3.01 -14.97 0.15
C GLY A 68 -4.52 -15.05 0.32
N PRO A 69 -4.99 -16.01 1.15
CA PRO A 69 -6.38 -16.10 1.59
C PRO A 69 -6.77 -14.90 2.45
N SER A 70 -8.07 -14.65 2.59
CA SER A 70 -8.58 -13.55 3.42
C SER A 70 -8.18 -13.71 4.89
N ARG A 71 -8.00 -12.58 5.58
CA ARG A 71 -7.69 -12.46 7.00
C ARG A 71 -8.59 -11.43 7.64
N ALA A 72 -8.97 -11.65 8.89
CA ALA A 72 -9.79 -10.70 9.63
C ALA A 72 -9.06 -9.37 9.86
N ARG A 73 -9.81 -8.28 9.99
CA ARG A 73 -9.28 -6.99 10.44
C ARG A 73 -8.67 -7.14 11.84
N GLY A 74 -7.53 -6.51 12.09
CA GLY A 74 -6.74 -6.64 13.31
C GLY A 74 -5.84 -7.88 13.35
N HIS A 75 -5.97 -8.81 12.39
CA HIS A 75 -5.07 -9.96 12.32
C HIS A 75 -3.62 -9.49 12.10
N ARG A 76 -2.69 -10.05 12.89
CA ARG A 76 -1.25 -9.78 12.77
C ARG A 76 -0.57 -10.99 12.14
N GLN A 77 0.25 -10.78 11.12
CA GLN A 77 0.95 -11.86 10.44
C GLN A 77 2.37 -11.46 10.05
N GLN A 78 3.34 -12.31 10.40
CA GLN A 78 4.70 -12.24 9.88
C GLN A 78 4.73 -12.74 8.43
N ALA A 79 5.31 -11.96 7.52
CA ALA A 79 5.44 -12.34 6.12
C ALA A 79 6.72 -11.77 5.50
N ARG A 80 7.25 -12.50 4.51
CA ARG A 80 8.39 -12.03 3.73
C ARG A 80 7.98 -10.89 2.80
N VAL A 81 8.82 -9.87 2.73
CA VAL A 81 8.72 -8.78 1.75
C VAL A 81 9.31 -9.27 0.43
N TRP A 82 8.54 -9.15 -0.63
CA TRP A 82 8.90 -9.58 -1.99
C TRP A 82 9.02 -8.42 -2.98
N GLY A 83 8.63 -7.22 -2.56
CA GLY A 83 8.73 -6.04 -3.38
C GLY A 83 7.99 -4.84 -2.81
N ILE A 84 7.97 -3.78 -3.60
CA ILE A 84 7.42 -2.48 -3.26
C ILE A 84 6.58 -2.01 -4.45
N VAL A 85 5.34 -1.61 -4.18
CA VAL A 85 4.55 -0.77 -5.08
C VAL A 85 5.05 0.65 -4.90
N ARG A 86 5.78 1.18 -5.89
CA ARG A 86 6.20 2.58 -5.87
C ARG A 86 5.03 3.45 -6.25
N PHE A 87 4.65 4.39 -5.39
CA PHE A 87 3.40 5.15 -5.56
C PHE A 87 3.57 6.61 -5.13
N LEU A 88 2.95 7.50 -5.90
CA LEU A 88 2.76 8.90 -5.50
C LEU A 88 1.29 9.16 -5.22
N ASP A 89 0.99 9.81 -4.10
CA ASP A 89 -0.33 10.35 -3.80
C ASP A 89 -0.26 11.87 -3.58
N ALA A 90 -0.93 12.65 -4.43
CA ALA A 90 -0.90 14.10 -4.40
C ALA A 90 0.54 14.68 -4.31
N GLY A 91 1.49 14.08 -5.04
CA GLY A 91 2.90 14.48 -5.04
C GLY A 91 3.75 13.98 -3.88
N GLN A 92 3.16 13.28 -2.91
CA GLN A 92 3.89 12.65 -1.80
C GLN A 92 4.18 11.18 -2.09
N ILE A 93 5.32 10.69 -1.59
CA ILE A 93 5.69 9.28 -1.70
C ILE A 93 4.80 8.48 -0.75
N ASP A 94 4.13 7.46 -1.27
CA ASP A 94 3.15 6.64 -0.56
C ASP A 94 3.37 5.14 -0.90
N ASP A 95 4.63 4.73 -0.81
CA ASP A 95 5.08 3.39 -1.17
C ASP A 95 4.43 2.30 -0.30
N LYS A 96 4.25 1.11 -0.90
CA LYS A 96 3.55 -0.01 -0.24
C LYS A 96 4.31 -1.30 -0.38
N LEU A 97 4.51 -2.03 0.72
CA LEU A 97 5.17 -3.32 0.67
C LEU A 97 4.28 -4.40 0.06
N ILE A 98 4.88 -5.30 -0.70
CA ILE A 98 4.25 -6.52 -1.22
C ILE A 98 4.75 -7.68 -0.39
N CYS A 99 3.87 -8.26 0.41
CA CYS A 99 4.21 -9.31 1.36
C CYS A 99 3.49 -10.62 1.03
N ALA A 100 4.18 -11.74 1.22
CA ALA A 100 3.63 -13.06 0.97
C ALA A 100 4.44 -14.15 1.70
N GLN A 101 3.80 -15.30 1.96
CA GLN A 101 4.49 -16.48 2.51
C GLN A 101 5.40 -17.16 1.48
N HIS A 102 5.08 -17.02 0.19
CA HIS A 102 5.79 -17.62 -0.93
C HIS A 102 6.04 -16.58 -2.02
N PRO A 103 7.01 -16.80 -2.92
CA PRO A 103 7.27 -15.91 -4.04
C PRO A 103 5.97 -15.58 -4.80
N PRO A 104 5.65 -14.30 -5.05
CA PRO A 104 4.47 -13.93 -5.82
C PRO A 104 4.53 -14.53 -7.22
N THR A 105 3.44 -15.15 -7.67
CA THR A 105 3.31 -15.64 -9.06
C THR A 105 3.26 -14.47 -10.05
N ARG A 106 3.54 -14.74 -11.34
CA ARG A 106 3.37 -13.75 -12.42
C ARG A 106 1.97 -13.12 -12.41
N ARG A 107 0.93 -13.92 -12.20
CA ARG A 107 -0.46 -13.47 -12.12
C ARG A 107 -0.70 -12.54 -10.93
N GLN A 108 -0.16 -12.86 -9.75
CA GLN A 108 -0.29 -12.00 -8.58
C GLN A 108 0.43 -10.66 -8.79
N ARG A 109 1.65 -10.66 -9.33
CA ARG A 109 2.38 -9.43 -9.67
C ARG A 109 1.59 -8.57 -10.65
N TRP A 110 1.07 -9.18 -11.72
CA TRP A 110 0.21 -8.48 -12.68
C TRP A 110 -1.04 -7.91 -12.02
N LEU A 111 -1.71 -8.67 -11.14
CA LEU A 111 -2.91 -8.20 -10.46
C LEU A 111 -2.63 -7.01 -9.54
N VAL A 112 -1.50 -7.03 -8.81
CA VAL A 112 -1.06 -5.92 -7.96
C VAL A 112 -0.84 -4.68 -8.83
N SER A 113 -0.09 -4.82 -9.93
CA SER A 113 0.18 -3.71 -10.85
C SER A 113 -1.10 -3.11 -11.45
N SER A 114 -2.00 -3.97 -11.93
CA SER A 114 -3.27 -3.55 -12.54
C SER A 114 -4.17 -2.85 -11.52
N PHE A 115 -4.27 -3.39 -10.30
CA PHE A 115 -5.05 -2.79 -9.23
C PHE A 115 -4.56 -1.39 -8.87
N PHE A 116 -3.26 -1.23 -8.58
CA PHE A 116 -2.72 0.08 -8.18
C PHE A 116 -2.72 1.11 -9.30
N THR A 117 -2.67 0.68 -10.56
CA THR A 117 -2.85 1.56 -11.72
C THR A 117 -4.27 2.13 -11.77
N VAL A 118 -5.29 1.30 -11.58
CA VAL A 118 -6.70 1.75 -11.58
C VAL A 118 -7.00 2.57 -10.33
N TYR A 119 -6.54 2.11 -9.17
CA TYR A 119 -6.62 2.81 -7.89
C TYR A 119 -6.08 4.23 -7.99
N ALA A 120 -4.89 4.42 -8.58
CA ALA A 120 -4.30 5.74 -8.77
C ALA A 120 -5.19 6.71 -9.56
N ARG A 121 -5.85 6.22 -10.61
CA ARG A 121 -6.75 7.06 -11.42
C ARG A 121 -7.95 7.53 -10.60
N ALA A 122 -8.56 6.61 -9.85
CA ALA A 122 -9.70 6.92 -9.00
C ALA A 122 -9.31 7.85 -7.84
N LYS A 123 -8.21 7.55 -7.14
CA LYS A 123 -7.67 8.38 -6.06
C LYS A 123 -7.26 9.77 -6.59
N GLY A 124 -6.64 9.86 -7.76
CA GLY A 124 -6.32 11.13 -8.41
C GLY A 124 -7.55 11.98 -8.74
N ALA A 125 -8.65 11.36 -9.20
CA ALA A 125 -9.92 12.07 -9.36
C ALA A 125 -10.47 12.58 -8.03
N LEU A 126 -10.45 11.74 -6.98
CA LEU A 126 -10.89 12.13 -5.64
C LEU A 126 -10.05 13.26 -5.05
N ASN A 127 -8.72 13.22 -5.22
CA ASN A 127 -7.82 14.27 -4.74
C ASN A 127 -8.13 15.62 -5.39
N ARG A 128 -8.43 15.64 -6.70
CA ARG A 128 -8.88 16.87 -7.37
C ARG A 128 -10.18 17.40 -6.78
N LEU A 129 -11.15 16.53 -6.49
CA LEU A 129 -12.41 16.92 -5.83
C LEU A 129 -12.19 17.44 -4.40
N ARG A 130 -11.18 16.90 -3.69
CA ARG A 130 -10.78 17.31 -2.35
C ARG A 130 -9.82 18.52 -2.33
N GLY A 131 -9.53 19.15 -3.47
CA GLY A 131 -8.60 20.29 -3.56
C GLY A 131 -7.13 19.94 -3.25
N ARG A 132 -6.77 18.64 -3.25
CA ARG A 132 -5.38 18.20 -3.08
C ARG A 132 -4.65 18.30 -4.42
N HIS A 133 -3.53 19.00 -4.43
CA HIS A 133 -2.72 19.24 -5.62
C HIS A 133 -1.52 18.31 -5.69
N GLY A 134 -1.15 17.86 -6.88
CA GLY A 134 0.01 17.00 -7.14
C GLY A 134 -0.34 15.71 -7.88
N PRO A 135 0.65 15.02 -8.46
CA PRO A 135 0.42 13.77 -9.18
C PRO A 135 0.01 12.64 -8.23
N THR A 136 -1.04 11.90 -8.60
CA THR A 136 -1.37 10.59 -8.02
C THR A 136 -1.19 9.51 -9.08
N ARG A 137 -0.19 8.64 -8.92
CA ARG A 137 0.12 7.57 -9.88
C ARG A 137 0.99 6.47 -9.27
N MET A 138 0.79 5.25 -9.75
CA MET A 138 1.76 4.18 -9.58
C MET A 138 2.97 4.45 -10.47
N LEU A 139 4.18 4.32 -9.89
CA LEU A 139 5.46 4.47 -10.59
C LEU A 139 6.00 3.13 -11.09
N GLY A 140 5.72 2.03 -10.39
CA GLY A 140 6.18 0.69 -10.79
C GLY A 140 6.08 -0.34 -9.67
N LEU A 141 6.41 -1.60 -9.99
CA LEU A 141 6.69 -2.65 -9.01
C LEU A 141 8.19 -2.90 -8.97
N GLU A 142 8.78 -2.74 -7.79
CA GLU A 142 10.17 -3.08 -7.52
C GLU A 142 10.21 -4.40 -6.76
N LEU A 143 10.78 -5.46 -7.35
CA LEU A 143 10.87 -6.77 -6.72
C LEU A 143 12.18 -6.90 -5.95
N ILE A 144 12.14 -7.61 -4.84
CA ILE A 144 13.29 -7.89 -3.98
C ILE A 144 13.51 -9.41 -4.00
N GLU A 145 14.68 -9.82 -4.47
CA GLU A 145 15.05 -11.24 -4.61
C GLU A 145 15.42 -11.91 -3.28
#